data_AF-A0A960H5E7-F1
#
_entry.id   AF-A0A960H5E7-F1
#
_cell.length_a   1.000
_cell.length_b   1.000
_cell.length_c   1.000
_cell.angle_alpha   90.00
_cell.angle_beta   90.00
_cell.angle_gamma   90.00
#
_symmetry.space_group_name_H-M   'P 1'
#
loop_
_entity.id
_entity.type
_entity.pdbx_description
1 polymer ?
#
loop_
_entity_poly.entity_id
_entity_poly.type
_entity_poly.pdbx_seq_one_letter_code
_entity_poly.pdbx_strand_id
1 'polypeptide(L)'
;YSGTADWDQIARLKEAVTTVPVLGNGDIFEANDALAMMAATGCDGVVIGRGCLGRPWLFAELSAAFTGSPGPTPPSLGEVADIVRRHGSLLADHFGEDKGMRDIRKHVAWYLHGFPAGADVRRALALVKTLDELDRLLGLLDRDVPFPPAAAGPRGRQGSAGSVTLPEGWLDDPDDCTVPAGADAMVSGG
;
A
#
# COMPACT_ATOMS: atom_id res chain seq x y z
N TYR A 1 12.37 1.13 2.29
CA TYR A 1 12.42 1.08 3.76
C TYR A 1 13.11 -0.19 4.23
N SER A 2 13.86 -0.09 5.32
CA SER A 2 14.48 -1.19 6.08
C SER A 2 14.13 -1.02 7.55
N GLY A 3 14.42 -2.05 8.36
CA GLY A 3 14.08 -2.07 9.77
C GLY A 3 12.61 -2.45 9.99
N THR A 4 12.18 -2.33 11.23
CA THR A 4 10.80 -2.56 11.68
C THR A 4 10.25 -1.27 12.27
N ALA A 5 8.97 -1.00 12.04
CA ALA A 5 8.29 0.12 12.67
C ALA A 5 8.38 0.02 14.20
N ASP A 6 8.83 1.10 14.86
CA ASP A 6 8.88 1.19 16.32
C ASP A 6 7.52 1.67 16.84
N TRP A 7 6.65 0.71 17.18
CA TRP A 7 5.30 0.98 17.66
C TRP A 7 5.28 1.61 19.07
N ASP A 8 6.36 1.49 19.85
CA ASP A 8 6.45 2.10 21.18
C ASP A 8 6.40 3.64 21.07
N GLN A 9 6.94 4.22 20.00
CA GLN A 9 6.82 5.67 19.77
C GLN A 9 5.37 6.10 19.51
N ILE A 10 4.56 5.25 18.88
CA ILE A 10 3.13 5.52 18.67
C ILE A 10 2.39 5.49 20.00
N ALA A 11 2.69 4.51 20.86
CA ALA A 11 2.12 4.42 22.21
C ALA A 11 2.46 5.67 23.03
N ARG A 12 3.74 6.08 23.05
CA ARG A 12 4.19 7.30 23.74
C ARG A 12 3.51 8.56 23.20
N LEU A 13 3.32 8.66 21.89
CA LEU A 13 2.59 9.77 21.28
C LEU A 13 1.12 9.77 21.71
N LYS A 14 0.47 8.60 21.74
CA LYS A 14 -0.93 8.46 22.17
C LYS A 14 -1.13 8.83 23.64
N GLU A 15 -0.17 8.50 24.50
CA GLU A 15 -0.18 8.91 25.92
C GLU A 15 -0.07 10.44 26.07
N ALA A 16 0.76 11.08 25.25
CA ALA A 16 0.99 12.52 25.31
C ALA A 16 -0.13 13.36 24.65
N VAL A 17 -0.70 12.86 23.53
CA VAL A 17 -1.67 13.59 22.72
C VAL A 17 -3.06 12.97 22.90
N THR A 18 -3.87 13.62 23.74
CA THR A 18 -5.19 13.11 24.14
C THR A 18 -6.36 13.90 23.58
N THR A 19 -6.11 15.06 22.97
CA THR A 19 -7.15 15.98 22.48
C THR A 19 -7.51 15.78 21.01
N VAL A 20 -6.68 15.06 20.25
CA VAL A 20 -6.90 14.74 18.84
C VAL A 20 -6.61 13.26 18.58
N PRO A 21 -7.24 12.65 17.56
CA PRO A 21 -6.97 11.27 17.20
C PRO A 21 -5.52 11.06 16.75
N VAL A 22 -4.89 10.00 17.25
CA VAL A 22 -3.57 9.52 16.84
C VAL A 22 -3.77 8.27 16.00
N LEU A 23 -3.27 8.28 14.76
CA LEU A 23 -3.34 7.14 13.85
C LEU A 23 -1.98 6.45 13.75
N GLY A 24 -1.95 5.15 14.01
CA GLY A 24 -0.74 4.34 13.88
C GLY A 24 -0.42 4.02 12.42
N ASN A 25 0.87 4.01 12.06
CA ASN A 25 1.35 3.64 10.74
C ASN A 25 2.66 2.87 10.82
N GLY A 26 2.81 1.85 9.98
CA GLY A 26 4.06 1.11 9.83
C GLY A 26 3.85 -0.40 9.92
N ASP A 27 4.35 -1.11 8.90
CA ASP A 27 4.39 -2.58 8.84
C ASP A 27 3.06 -3.31 9.09
N ILE A 28 1.96 -2.71 8.62
CA ILE A 28 0.65 -3.38 8.53
C ILE A 28 0.48 -3.97 7.13
N PHE A 29 0.46 -5.29 7.03
CA PHE A 29 0.31 -6.03 5.77
C PHE A 29 -0.95 -6.90 5.74
N GLU A 30 -1.51 -7.22 6.91
CA GLU A 30 -2.72 -8.01 7.09
C GLU A 30 -3.64 -7.36 8.14
N ALA A 31 -4.90 -7.80 8.18
CA ALA A 31 -5.88 -7.26 9.14
C ALA A 31 -5.48 -7.49 10.60
N ASN A 32 -4.81 -8.61 10.89
CA ASN A 32 -4.31 -8.91 12.24
C ASN A 32 -3.20 -7.96 12.68
N ASP A 33 -2.35 -7.48 11.77
CA ASP A 33 -1.31 -6.50 12.11
C ASP A 33 -1.93 -5.18 12.57
N ALA A 34 -3.05 -4.77 11.97
CA ALA A 34 -3.78 -3.56 12.37
C ALA A 34 -4.41 -3.71 13.77
N LEU A 35 -5.02 -4.87 14.04
CA LEU A 35 -5.54 -5.18 15.37
C LEU A 35 -4.42 -5.20 16.42
N ALA A 36 -3.28 -5.82 16.09
CA ALA A 36 -2.11 -5.88 16.96
C ALA A 36 -1.55 -4.47 17.25
N MET A 37 -1.43 -3.60 16.23
CA MET A 37 -0.98 -2.23 16.41
C MET A 37 -1.91 -1.46 17.35
N MET A 38 -3.23 -1.52 17.13
CA MET A 38 -4.18 -0.83 18.00
C MET A 38 -4.15 -1.37 19.43
N ALA A 39 -4.04 -2.68 19.60
CA ALA A 39 -3.93 -3.30 20.92
C ALA A 39 -2.65 -2.91 21.66
N ALA A 40 -1.52 -2.83 20.94
CA ALA A 40 -0.22 -2.51 21.53
C ALA A 40 -0.05 -1.02 21.87
N THR A 41 -0.64 -0.13 21.06
CA THR A 41 -0.36 1.32 21.12
C THR A 41 -1.50 2.16 21.66
N GLY A 42 -2.73 1.62 21.67
CA GLY A 42 -3.93 2.38 22.00
C GLY A 42 -4.28 3.48 21.00
N CYS A 43 -3.68 3.50 19.80
CA CYS A 43 -4.00 4.47 18.76
C CYS A 43 -5.47 4.37 18.31
N ASP A 44 -6.05 5.48 17.85
CA ASP A 44 -7.48 5.59 17.52
C ASP A 44 -7.85 4.96 16.16
N GLY A 45 -6.83 4.59 15.38
CA GLY A 45 -6.98 3.94 14.09
C GLY A 45 -5.62 3.70 13.43
N VAL A 46 -5.65 3.11 12.24
CA VAL A 46 -4.43 2.80 11.49
C VAL A 46 -4.44 3.38 10.09
N VAL A 47 -3.25 3.73 9.59
CA VAL A 47 -3.02 4.14 8.20
C VAL A 47 -2.22 3.06 7.50
N ILE A 48 -2.68 2.63 6.32
CA ILE A 48 -2.06 1.56 5.54
C ILE A 48 -1.35 2.15 4.33
N GLY A 49 -0.05 1.86 4.21
CA GLY A 49 0.77 2.22 3.06
C GLY A 49 1.02 1.04 2.13
N ARG A 50 2.21 0.43 2.26
CA ARG A 50 2.67 -0.64 1.35
C ARG A 50 1.78 -1.89 1.34
N GLY A 51 1.09 -2.19 2.44
CA GLY A 51 0.23 -3.37 2.58
C GLY A 51 -0.92 -3.42 1.57
N CYS A 52 -1.47 -2.28 1.17
CA CYS A 52 -2.62 -2.21 0.24
C CYS A 52 -2.21 -2.13 -1.24
N LEU A 53 -0.91 -2.05 -1.56
CA LEU A 53 -0.44 -1.95 -2.95
C LEU A 53 -0.81 -3.22 -3.74
N GLY A 54 -1.70 -3.09 -4.72
CA GLY A 54 -2.19 -4.26 -5.48
C GLY A 54 -3.06 -5.22 -4.65
N ARG A 55 -3.56 -4.78 -3.49
CA ARG A 55 -4.50 -5.51 -2.62
C ARG A 55 -5.58 -4.57 -2.09
N PRO A 56 -6.38 -3.89 -2.94
CA PRO A 56 -7.43 -2.98 -2.48
C PRO A 56 -8.49 -3.69 -1.61
N TRP A 57 -8.67 -5.01 -1.75
CA TRP A 57 -9.57 -5.80 -0.90
C TRP A 57 -9.09 -5.94 0.55
N LEU A 58 -7.82 -5.63 0.86
CA LEU A 58 -7.32 -5.58 2.25
C LEU A 58 -8.18 -4.66 3.13
N PHE A 59 -8.78 -3.61 2.58
CA PHE A 59 -9.69 -2.75 3.33
C PHE A 59 -10.99 -3.45 3.75
N ALA A 60 -11.49 -4.40 2.96
CA ALA A 60 -12.63 -5.22 3.34
C ALA A 60 -12.24 -6.24 4.43
N GLU A 61 -11.05 -6.83 4.35
CA GLU A 61 -10.48 -7.68 5.40
C GLU A 61 -10.32 -6.91 6.73
N LEU A 62 -9.74 -5.71 6.67
CA LEU A 62 -9.60 -4.80 7.82
C LEU A 62 -10.96 -4.44 8.42
N SER A 63 -11.92 -4.04 7.58
CA SER A 63 -13.27 -3.70 8.04
C SER A 63 -13.91 -4.88 8.78
N ALA A 64 -13.85 -6.09 8.21
CA ALA A 64 -14.42 -7.28 8.84
C ALA A 64 -13.77 -7.59 10.20
N ALA A 65 -12.44 -7.47 10.28
CA ALA A 65 -11.69 -7.66 11.51
C ALA A 65 -12.11 -6.66 12.61
N PHE A 66 -12.24 -5.36 12.27
CA PHE A 66 -12.65 -4.33 13.23
C PHE A 66 -14.13 -4.42 13.65
N THR A 67 -15.01 -4.99 12.81
CA THR A 67 -16.44 -5.17 13.13
C THR A 67 -16.77 -6.54 13.71
N GLY A 68 -15.78 -7.43 13.88
CA GLY A 68 -15.99 -8.81 14.32
C GLY A 68 -16.83 -9.65 13.35
N SER A 69 -16.88 -9.25 12.08
CA SER A 69 -17.59 -9.97 11.03
C SER A 69 -16.68 -11.04 10.41
N PRO A 70 -17.23 -12.13 9.84
CA PRO A 70 -16.42 -13.08 9.08
C PRO A 70 -15.64 -12.35 7.98
N GLY A 71 -14.33 -12.59 7.91
CA GLY A 71 -13.47 -12.03 6.87
C GLY A 71 -13.93 -12.48 5.48
N PRO A 72 -13.85 -11.61 4.45
CA PRO A 72 -14.15 -12.02 3.08
C PRO A 72 -13.16 -13.08 2.62
N THR A 73 -13.61 -13.98 1.77
CA THR A 73 -12.69 -14.87 1.05
C THR A 73 -11.75 -14.03 0.18
N PRO A 74 -10.42 -14.20 0.27
CA PRO A 74 -9.49 -13.52 -0.60
C PRO A 74 -9.77 -13.84 -2.09
N PRO A 75 -9.60 -12.87 -3.00
CA PRO A 75 -9.99 -13.05 -4.39
C PRO A 75 -9.13 -14.07 -5.13
N SER A 76 -9.74 -14.84 -6.03
CA SER A 76 -9.01 -15.67 -6.99
C SER A 76 -8.24 -14.81 -7.99
N LEU A 77 -7.31 -15.41 -8.74
CA LEU A 77 -6.57 -14.69 -9.79
C LEU A 77 -7.50 -14.11 -10.87
N GLY A 78 -8.63 -14.76 -11.15
CA GLY A 78 -9.66 -14.22 -12.05
C GLY A 78 -10.32 -12.96 -11.51
N GLU A 79 -10.69 -12.94 -10.22
CA GLU A 79 -11.26 -11.76 -9.57
C GLU A 79 -10.21 -10.63 -9.44
N VAL A 80 -8.96 -10.98 -9.17
CA VAL A 80 -7.84 -10.02 -9.21
C VAL A 80 -7.68 -9.43 -10.61
N ALA A 81 -7.80 -10.22 -11.67
CA ALA A 81 -7.75 -9.73 -13.04
C ALA A 81 -8.89 -8.73 -13.33
N ASP A 82 -10.11 -9.03 -12.87
CA ASP A 82 -11.25 -8.13 -13.02
C ASP A 82 -11.04 -6.80 -12.26
N ILE A 83 -10.39 -6.83 -11.10
CA ILE A 83 -9.99 -5.64 -10.33
C ILE A 83 -8.91 -4.83 -11.08
N VAL A 84 -7.90 -5.50 -11.65
CA VAL A 84 -6.85 -4.85 -12.45
C VAL A 84 -7.47 -4.16 -13.66
N ARG A 85 -8.36 -4.84 -14.38
CA ARG A 85 -9.11 -4.28 -15.51
C ARG A 85 -9.84 -3.01 -15.10
N ARG A 86 -10.64 -3.08 -14.04
CA ARG A 86 -11.39 -1.92 -13.52
C ARG A 86 -10.45 -0.76 -13.16
N HIS A 87 -9.33 -1.04 -12.51
CA HIS A 87 -8.34 -0.01 -12.17
C HIS A 87 -7.72 0.62 -13.43
N GLY A 88 -7.41 -0.18 -14.45
CA GLY A 88 -6.93 0.31 -15.75
C GLY A 88 -7.94 1.24 -16.43
N SER A 89 -9.22 0.85 -16.47
CA SER A 89 -10.29 1.70 -17.02
C SER A 89 -10.42 3.02 -16.27
N LEU A 90 -10.43 3.00 -14.93
CA LEU A 90 -10.52 4.22 -14.12
C LEU A 90 -9.33 5.17 -14.35
N LEU A 91 -8.11 4.63 -14.51
CA LEU A 91 -6.94 5.43 -14.85
C LEU A 91 -7.04 6.03 -16.26
N ALA A 92 -7.54 5.25 -17.23
CA ALA A 92 -7.77 5.73 -18.59
C ALA A 92 -8.83 6.84 -18.63
N ASP A 93 -9.94 6.68 -17.89
CA ASP A 93 -11.00 7.68 -17.77
C ASP A 93 -10.47 8.99 -17.16
N HIS A 94 -9.60 8.89 -16.16
CA HIS A 94 -9.10 10.05 -15.42
C HIS A 94 -7.94 10.77 -16.14
N PHE A 95 -7.04 10.04 -16.79
CA PHE A 95 -5.80 10.58 -17.34
C PHE A 95 -5.67 10.47 -18.87
N GLY A 96 -6.65 9.85 -19.54
CA GLY A 96 -6.54 9.39 -20.91
C GLY A 96 -5.83 8.03 -20.98
N GLU A 97 -6.20 7.23 -22.00
CA GLU A 97 -5.76 5.84 -22.13
C GLU A 97 -4.23 5.67 -22.12
N ASP A 98 -3.49 6.47 -22.90
CA ASP A 98 -2.01 6.36 -22.94
C ASP A 98 -1.38 6.51 -21.55
N LYS A 99 -1.75 7.57 -20.81
CA LYS A 99 -1.21 7.80 -19.48
C LYS A 99 -1.73 6.77 -18.48
N GLY A 100 -3.00 6.40 -18.56
CA GLY A 100 -3.59 5.38 -17.69
C GLY A 100 -2.91 4.01 -17.85
N MET A 101 -2.58 3.62 -19.08
CA MET A 101 -1.86 2.38 -19.36
C MET A 101 -0.39 2.46 -18.94
N ARG A 102 0.25 3.62 -18.99
CA ARG A 102 1.59 3.79 -18.38
C ARG A 102 1.55 3.65 -16.86
N ASP A 103 0.54 4.22 -16.22
CA ASP A 103 0.40 4.19 -14.77
C ASP A 103 0.03 2.78 -14.27
N ILE A 104 -0.84 2.04 -14.95
CA ILE A 104 -1.25 0.69 -14.50
C ILE A 104 -0.09 -0.31 -14.47
N ARG A 105 0.94 -0.16 -15.32
CA ARG A 105 2.09 -1.09 -15.43
C ARG A 105 2.77 -1.36 -14.08
N LYS A 106 2.94 -0.32 -13.25
CA LYS A 106 3.55 -0.48 -11.91
C LYS A 106 2.66 -1.26 -10.95
N HIS A 107 1.34 -1.11 -11.09
CA HIS A 107 0.36 -1.76 -10.23
C HIS A 107 0.20 -3.24 -10.56
N VAL A 108 0.29 -3.64 -11.84
CA VAL A 108 0.13 -5.05 -12.24
C VAL A 108 1.17 -5.95 -11.56
N ALA A 109 2.42 -5.49 -11.47
CA ALA A 109 3.48 -6.22 -10.77
C ALA A 109 3.12 -6.48 -9.30
N TRP A 110 2.44 -5.53 -8.65
CA TRP A 110 1.88 -5.73 -7.32
C TRP A 110 0.74 -6.74 -7.38
N TYR A 111 -0.36 -6.50 -8.11
CA TYR A 111 -1.51 -7.42 -8.14
C TYR A 111 -1.14 -8.90 -8.35
N LEU A 112 -0.16 -9.18 -9.21
CA LEU A 112 0.26 -10.54 -9.53
C LEU A 112 1.32 -11.11 -8.58
N HIS A 113 1.74 -10.43 -7.52
CA HIS A 113 2.73 -10.96 -6.56
C HIS A 113 2.24 -12.29 -5.95
N GLY A 114 3.10 -13.30 -5.90
CA GLY A 114 2.79 -14.65 -5.41
C GLY A 114 2.00 -15.54 -6.37
N PHE A 115 1.22 -14.98 -7.31
CA PHE A 115 0.42 -15.75 -8.26
C PHE A 115 1.24 -16.42 -9.38
N PRO A 116 0.83 -17.57 -9.93
CA PRO A 116 1.49 -18.22 -11.06
C PRO A 116 1.06 -17.61 -12.42
N ALA A 117 1.24 -16.31 -12.61
CA ALA A 117 0.79 -15.60 -13.83
C ALA A 117 1.61 -15.89 -15.10
N GLY A 118 2.74 -16.62 -15.01
CA GLY A 118 3.66 -16.86 -16.14
C GLY A 118 4.58 -15.68 -16.47
N ALA A 119 5.84 -15.96 -16.81
CA ALA A 119 6.84 -14.92 -17.04
C ALA A 119 6.51 -14.05 -18.26
N ASP A 120 5.93 -14.64 -19.30
CA ASP A 120 5.67 -13.97 -20.57
C ASP A 120 4.49 -12.99 -20.45
N VAL A 121 3.39 -13.42 -19.82
CA VAL A 121 2.23 -12.57 -19.54
C VAL A 121 2.62 -11.40 -18.63
N ARG A 122 3.45 -11.64 -17.60
CA ARG A 122 3.98 -10.56 -16.74
C ARG A 122 4.78 -9.51 -17.53
N ARG A 123 5.65 -9.95 -18.45
CA ARG A 123 6.44 -9.03 -19.29
C ARG A 123 5.54 -8.24 -20.24
N ALA A 124 4.54 -8.88 -20.83
CA ALA A 124 3.58 -8.20 -21.70
C ALA A 124 2.74 -7.17 -20.94
N LEU A 125 2.21 -7.52 -19.76
CA LEU A 125 1.44 -6.60 -18.93
C LEU A 125 2.27 -5.41 -18.43
N ALA A 126 3.57 -5.61 -18.17
CA ALA A 126 4.48 -4.52 -17.80
C ALA A 126 4.73 -3.51 -18.94
N LEU A 127 4.33 -3.84 -20.17
CA LEU A 127 4.50 -3.01 -21.37
C LEU A 127 3.16 -2.62 -22.04
N VAL A 128 2.03 -2.93 -21.40
CA VAL A 128 0.68 -2.74 -21.95
C VAL A 128 0.41 -1.30 -22.38
N LYS A 129 -0.23 -1.12 -23.54
CA LYS A 129 -0.42 0.19 -24.19
C LYS A 129 -1.88 0.59 -24.34
N THR A 130 -2.81 -0.37 -24.37
CA THR A 130 -4.24 -0.10 -24.55
C THR A 130 -5.08 -0.95 -23.60
N LEU A 131 -6.32 -0.51 -23.34
CA LEU A 131 -7.30 -1.27 -22.58
C LEU A 131 -7.63 -2.61 -23.24
N ASP A 132 -7.74 -2.64 -24.57
CA ASP A 132 -7.97 -3.88 -25.33
C ASP A 132 -6.79 -4.87 -25.17
N GLU A 133 -5.55 -4.37 -25.13
CA GLU A 133 -4.39 -5.21 -24.86
C GLU A 133 -4.39 -5.71 -23.41
N LEU A 134 -4.75 -4.86 -22.45
CA LEU A 134 -4.92 -5.25 -21.06
C LEU A 134 -5.93 -6.39 -20.91
N ASP A 135 -7.12 -6.24 -21.50
CA ASP A 135 -8.20 -7.24 -21.44
C ASP A 135 -7.76 -8.58 -22.05
N ARG A 136 -7.09 -8.55 -23.22
CA ARG A 136 -6.57 -9.78 -23.84
C ARG A 136 -5.52 -10.47 -22.97
N LEU A 137 -4.58 -9.72 -22.39
CA LEU A 137 -3.51 -10.28 -21.57
C LEU A 137 -4.03 -10.84 -20.24
N LEU A 138 -4.97 -10.15 -19.60
CA LEU A 138 -5.64 -10.63 -18.39
C LEU A 138 -6.47 -11.89 -18.66
N GLY A 139 -7.06 -12.02 -19.86
CA GLY A 139 -7.75 -13.23 -20.29
C GLY A 139 -6.89 -14.48 -20.43
N LEU A 140 -5.55 -14.35 -20.42
CA LEU A 140 -4.63 -15.49 -20.43
C LEU A 140 -4.36 -16.07 -19.03
N LEU A 141 -4.83 -15.40 -17.97
CA LEU A 141 -4.62 -15.84 -16.60
C LEU A 141 -5.59 -16.97 -16.23
N ASP A 142 -5.09 -17.96 -15.50
CA ASP A 142 -5.93 -19.01 -14.91
C ASP A 142 -6.81 -18.41 -13.81
N ARG A 143 -8.13 -18.38 -14.05
CA ARG A 143 -9.09 -17.70 -13.18
C ARG A 143 -9.34 -18.43 -11.87
N ASP A 144 -9.08 -19.73 -11.81
CA ASP A 144 -9.43 -20.59 -10.68
C ASP A 144 -8.32 -20.66 -9.63
N VAL A 145 -7.16 -20.05 -9.89
CA VAL A 145 -6.06 -20.02 -8.93
C VAL A 145 -6.47 -19.22 -7.69
N PRO A 146 -6.48 -19.82 -6.49
CA PRO A 146 -6.82 -19.11 -5.27
C PRO A 146 -5.71 -18.12 -4.87
N PHE A 147 -6.05 -17.17 -4.00
CA PHE A 147 -5.06 -16.25 -3.44
C PHE A 147 -3.93 -17.03 -2.74
N PRO A 148 -2.66 -16.89 -3.17
CA PRO A 148 -1.59 -17.72 -2.66
C PRO A 148 -1.08 -17.18 -1.31
N PRO A 149 -0.74 -18.04 -0.34
CA PRO A 149 -0.14 -17.60 0.94
C PRO A 149 1.12 -16.75 0.74
N ALA A 150 1.90 -17.04 -0.31
CA ALA A 150 3.10 -16.29 -0.67
C ALA A 150 2.83 -14.85 -1.16
N ALA A 151 1.56 -14.44 -1.33
CA ALA A 151 1.19 -13.06 -1.68
C ALA A 151 1.00 -12.13 -0.47
N ALA A 152 1.11 -12.66 0.75
CA ALA A 152 1.12 -11.88 1.99
C ALA A 152 2.43 -11.11 2.17
N GLY A 153 2.42 -10.11 3.06
CA GLY A 153 3.62 -9.34 3.42
C GLY A 153 3.92 -8.12 2.52
N PRO A 154 5.15 -7.57 2.63
CA PRO A 154 5.50 -6.28 2.04
C PRO A 154 5.64 -6.33 0.52
N ARG A 155 5.25 -5.22 -0.11
CA ARG A 155 5.36 -5.01 -1.56
C ARG A 155 6.23 -3.80 -1.87
N GLY A 156 6.81 -3.82 -3.06
CA GLY A 156 7.72 -2.78 -3.54
C GLY A 156 9.16 -2.99 -3.09
N ARG A 157 10.03 -2.05 -3.46
CA ARG A 157 11.47 -2.14 -3.22
C ARG A 157 11.76 -1.95 -1.73
N GLN A 158 12.48 -2.91 -1.15
CA GLN A 158 13.13 -2.71 0.14
C GLN A 158 14.38 -1.83 -0.09
N GLY A 159 14.48 -0.76 0.70
CA GLY A 159 15.57 0.21 0.61
C GLY A 159 16.55 -0.01 1.76
N SER A 160 17.70 0.64 1.74
CA SER A 160 18.60 0.72 2.89
C SER A 160 18.04 1.64 3.98
N ALA A 161 18.60 1.57 5.18
CA ALA A 161 18.25 2.48 6.27
C ALA A 161 18.66 3.91 5.90
N GLY A 162 17.70 4.82 5.99
CA GLY A 162 17.94 6.27 5.93
C GLY A 162 17.93 6.85 7.33
N SER A 163 18.75 7.87 7.60
CA SER A 163 18.67 8.64 8.84
C SER A 163 17.62 9.73 8.69
N VAL A 164 16.64 9.77 9.59
CA VAL A 164 15.73 10.91 9.70
C VAL A 164 16.53 12.09 10.24
N THR A 165 16.53 13.20 9.51
CA THR A 165 17.22 14.43 9.90
C THR A 165 16.17 15.49 10.15
N LEU A 166 16.22 16.12 11.32
CA LEU A 166 15.40 17.28 11.62
C LEU A 166 16.06 18.54 11.01
N PRO A 167 15.27 19.55 10.62
CA PRO A 167 15.82 20.85 10.27
C PRO A 167 16.69 21.40 11.40
N GLU A 168 17.72 22.16 11.04
CA GLU A 168 18.57 22.87 12.02
C GLU A 168 17.70 23.77 12.91
N GLY A 169 17.97 23.76 14.22
CA GLY A 169 17.23 24.57 15.20
C GLY A 169 15.84 24.04 15.60
N TRP A 170 15.33 22.98 14.98
CA TRP A 170 13.95 22.50 15.26
C TRP A 170 13.74 22.08 16.72
N LEU A 171 14.75 21.53 17.38
CA LEU A 171 14.67 21.16 18.80
C LEU A 171 14.81 22.36 19.75
N ASP A 172 15.28 23.51 19.25
CA ASP A 172 15.48 24.72 20.05
C ASP A 172 14.17 25.52 20.16
N ASP A 173 13.41 25.61 19.05
CA ASP A 173 12.07 26.21 19.02
C ASP A 173 11.14 25.46 18.02
N PRO A 174 10.30 24.53 18.49
CA PRO A 174 9.39 23.78 17.63
C PRO A 174 8.20 24.60 17.12
N ASP A 175 7.97 25.80 17.68
CA ASP A 175 6.91 26.72 17.26
C ASP A 175 7.41 27.76 16.25
N ASP A 176 8.72 27.75 15.92
CA ASP A 176 9.28 28.60 14.87
C ASP A 176 8.69 28.26 13.50
N CYS A 177 7.87 29.17 13.00
CA CYS A 177 7.21 29.07 11.71
C CYS A 177 8.14 29.48 10.53
N THR A 178 9.40 29.79 10.79
CA THR A 178 10.38 30.15 9.76
C THR A 178 10.65 28.94 8.88
N VAL A 179 10.34 29.06 7.57
CA VAL A 179 10.59 28.00 6.60
C VAL A 179 12.11 27.79 6.49
N PRO A 180 12.65 26.59 6.83
CA PRO A 180 14.08 26.35 6.74
C PRO A 180 14.59 26.51 5.31
N ALA A 181 15.80 27.05 5.14
CA ALA A 181 16.43 27.14 3.84
C ALA A 181 16.61 25.72 3.25
N GLY A 182 16.07 25.46 2.05
CA GLY A 182 16.10 24.14 1.41
C GLY A 182 14.91 23.23 1.75
N ALA A 183 13.88 23.71 2.45
CA ALA A 183 12.64 22.97 2.70
C ALA A 183 11.82 22.68 1.42
N ASP A 184 12.19 23.29 0.30
CA ASP A 184 11.71 23.02 -1.05
C ASP A 184 12.40 21.83 -1.73
N ALA A 185 13.46 21.27 -1.12
CA ALA A 185 14.07 20.04 -1.58
C ALA A 185 13.05 18.89 -1.44
N MET A 186 12.69 18.27 -2.58
CA MET A 186 11.72 17.19 -2.71
C MET A 186 12.19 15.88 -2.04
N VAL A 187 12.35 15.88 -0.72
CA VAL A 187 12.60 14.67 0.09
C VAL A 187 11.50 14.58 1.13
N SER A 188 10.33 14.15 0.67
CA SER A 188 9.21 13.81 1.55
C SER A 188 9.51 12.48 2.24
N GLY A 189 10.10 12.56 3.44
CA GLY A 189 10.22 11.45 4.38
C GLY A 189 11.26 10.41 4.03
N GLY A 190 12.54 10.72 4.23
CA GLY A 190 13.64 9.75 4.35
C GLY A 190 14.07 9.03 3.06
#